data_AF-A0A7C1E3Y9-F1
#
_entry.id   AF-A0A7C1E3Y9-F1
#
_cell.length_a   1.000
_cell.length_b   1.000
_cell.length_c   1.000
_cell.angle_alpha   90.00
_cell.angle_beta   90.00
_cell.angle_gamma   90.00
#
_symmetry.space_group_name_H-M   'P 1'
#
loop_
_entity.id
_entity.type
_entity.pdbx_description
1 polymer ?
#
loop_
_entity_poly.entity_id
_entity_poly.type
_entity_poly.pdbx_seq_one_letter_code
_entity_poly.pdbx_strand_id
1 'polypeptide(L)' 'MLNGMLTTVSAAEPQAAHHALAELEHPGKLRCITTQNIDGMHQRAVSSNVIEFHGCFRPCSILYRYAASAAAS' A
#
# COMPACT_ATOMS: atom_id res chain seq x y z
N MET A 1 19.02 17.17 6.45
CA MET A 1 19.04 15.91 5.67
C MET A 1 17.68 15.23 5.63
N LEU A 2 16.99 15.04 6.77
CA LEU A 2 15.66 14.39 6.83
C LEU A 2 14.57 15.09 5.99
N ASN A 3 14.52 16.43 5.94
CA ASN A 3 13.52 17.14 5.13
C ASN A 3 13.61 16.87 3.62
N GLY A 4 14.83 16.78 3.07
CA GLY A 4 15.01 16.50 1.63
C GLY A 4 14.63 15.07 1.25
N MET A 5 14.77 14.13 2.18
CA MET A 5 14.31 12.75 1.99
C MET A 5 12.78 12.70 1.98
N LEU A 6 12.12 13.38 2.91
CA LEU A 6 10.66 13.39 3.00
C LEU A 6 9.99 14.00 1.77
N THR A 7 10.56 15.08 1.21
CA THR A 7 10.07 15.69 -0.03
C THR A 7 10.22 14.76 -1.22
N THR A 8 11.36 14.07 -1.33
CA THR A 8 11.63 13.15 -2.44
C THR A 8 10.69 11.95 -2.42
N VAL A 9 10.51 11.32 -1.25
CA VAL A 9 9.61 10.17 -1.10
C VAL A 9 8.15 10.57 -1.32
N SER A 10 7.74 11.77 -0.90
CA SER A 10 6.37 12.25 -1.09
C SER A 10 6.04 12.59 -2.55
N ALA A 11 7.02 12.96 -3.36
CA ALA A 11 6.86 13.32 -4.77
C ALA A 11 7.07 12.14 -5.73
N ALA A 12 7.55 10.99 -5.25
CA ALA A 12 7.72 9.80 -6.08
C ALA A 12 6.36 9.30 -6.58
N GLU A 13 6.29 8.78 -7.80
CA GLU A 13 5.07 8.20 -8.38
C GLU A 13 5.15 6.66 -8.47
N PRO A 14 4.01 5.95 -8.51
CA PRO A 14 4.01 4.52 -8.71
C PRO A 14 4.66 4.13 -10.03
N GLN A 15 5.52 3.11 -9.98
CA GLN A 15 6.11 2.50 -11.16
C GLN A 15 5.15 1.53 -11.85
N ALA A 16 5.44 1.18 -13.12
CA ALA A 16 4.63 0.27 -13.94
C ALA A 16 4.26 -1.06 -13.24
N ALA A 17 5.16 -1.61 -12.42
CA ALA A 17 4.88 -2.82 -11.65
C ALA A 17 3.70 -2.67 -10.66
N HIS A 18 3.55 -1.51 -10.04
CA HIS A 18 2.43 -1.26 -9.11
C HIS A 18 1.10 -1.26 -9.86
N HIS A 19 1.05 -0.63 -11.04
CA HIS A 19 -0.13 -0.61 -11.89
C HIS A 19 -0.46 -2.00 -12.44
N ALA A 20 0.54 -2.75 -12.88
CA ALA A 20 0.34 -4.12 -13.35
C ALA A 20 -0.27 -5.02 -12.26
N LEU A 21 0.16 -4.87 -11.01
CA LEU A 21 -0.44 -5.61 -9.89
C LEU A 21 -1.90 -5.20 -9.64
N ALA A 22 -2.22 -3.90 -9.69
CA ALA A 22 -3.60 -3.41 -9.59
C ALA A 22 -4.49 -3.95 -10.74
N GLU A 23 -3.95 -4.01 -11.96
CA GLU A 23 -4.65 -4.57 -13.12
C GLU A 23 -4.92 -6.07 -12.99
N LEU A 24 -4.03 -6.82 -12.32
CA LEU A 24 -4.25 -8.24 -12.02
C LEU A 24 -5.27 -8.47 -10.90
N GLU A 25 -5.43 -7.51 -9.98
CA GLU A 25 -6.43 -7.55 -8.91
C GLU A 25 -7.85 -7.42 -9.47
N HIS A 26 -8.06 -6.54 -10.46
CA HIS A 26 -9.38 -6.26 -11.04
C HIS A 26 -10.14 -7.50 -11.58
N PRO A 27 -9.52 -8.40 -12.39
CA PRO A 27 -10.15 -9.65 -12.83
C PRO A 27 -10.09 -10.77 -11.78
N GLY A 28 -9.63 -10.49 -10.55
CA GLY A 28 -9.49 -11.48 -9.48
C GLY A 28 -8.31 -12.45 -9.66
N LYS A 29 -7.36 -12.15 -10.57
CA LYS A 29 -6.16 -12.98 -10.80
C LYS A 29 -5.11 -12.81 -9.70
N LEU A 30 -5.16 -11.68 -9.00
CA LEU A 30 -4.35 -11.40 -7.83
C LEU A 30 -5.27 -11.21 -6.62
N ARG A 31 -5.12 -12.06 -5.60
CA ARG A 31 -5.94 -11.99 -4.39
C ARG A 31 -5.51 -10.88 -3.44
N CYS A 32 -4.22 -10.70 -3.27
CA CYS A 32 -3.63 -9.80 -2.28
C CYS A 32 -2.16 -9.53 -2.64
N ILE A 33 -1.68 -8.33 -2.30
CA ILE A 33 -0.28 -7.94 -2.35
C ILE A 33 0.26 -7.94 -0.93
N THR A 34 1.34 -8.67 -0.66
CA THR A 34 2.05 -8.58 0.61
C THR A 34 3.36 -7.82 0.38
N THR A 35 3.63 -6.79 1.19
CA THR A 35 4.79 -5.91 0.98
C THR A 35 5.49 -5.53 2.27
N GLN A 36 6.80 -5.37 2.19
CA GLN A 36 7.65 -4.80 3.24
C GLN A 36 7.89 -3.30 3.03
N ASN A 37 7.45 -2.76 1.88
CA ASN A 37 7.60 -1.35 1.57
C ASN A 37 6.62 -0.53 2.42
N ILE A 38 7.09 0.64 2.84
CA ILE A 38 6.37 1.57 3.72
C ILE A 38 6.01 2.89 3.00
N ASP A 39 6.23 2.92 1.68
CA ASP A 39 6.06 4.08 0.79
C ASP A 39 4.61 4.33 0.33
N GLY A 40 3.73 3.33 0.49
CA GLY A 40 2.31 3.41 0.11
C GLY A 40 2.06 3.41 -1.40
N MET A 41 3.03 3.00 -2.22
CA MET A 41 2.91 3.09 -3.69
C MET A 41 1.88 2.14 -4.28
N HIS A 42 1.64 0.98 -3.64
CA HIS A 42 0.60 0.05 -4.07
C HIS A 42 -0.80 0.66 -3.94
N GLN A 43 -1.09 1.35 -2.83
CA GLN A 43 -2.38 2.01 -2.62
C GLN A 43 -2.56 3.20 -3.56
N ARG A 44 -1.47 3.95 -3.84
CA ARG A 44 -1.49 5.03 -4.83
C ARG A 44 -1.68 4.52 -6.26
N ALA A 45 -1.23 3.31 -6.57
CA ALA A 45 -1.53 2.62 -7.82
C ALA A 45 -2.94 1.99 -7.85
N VAL A 46 -3.78 2.26 -6.85
CA VAL A 46 -5.18 1.80 -6.75
C VAL A 46 -5.31 0.29 -6.46
N SER A 47 -4.26 -0.35 -5.95
CA SER A 47 -4.41 -1.68 -5.35
C SER A 47 -5.25 -1.61 -4.07
N SER A 48 -6.22 -2.51 -3.92
CA SER A 48 -7.21 -2.44 -2.84
C SER A 48 -6.92 -3.39 -1.69
N ASN A 49 -6.27 -4.52 -1.96
CA ASN A 49 -5.94 -5.54 -0.97
C ASN A 49 -4.42 -5.70 -0.76
N VAL A 50 -3.83 -4.80 0.03
CA VAL A 50 -2.39 -4.73 0.31
C VAL A 50 -2.11 -4.96 1.81
N ILE A 51 -1.34 -5.99 2.16
CA ILE A 51 -0.88 -6.24 3.54
C ILE A 51 0.56 -5.71 3.68
N GLU A 52 0.74 -4.72 4.55
CA GLU A 52 2.03 -4.11 4.85
C GLU A 52 2.59 -4.67 6.16
N PHE A 53 3.73 -5.37 6.10
CA PHE A 53 4.32 -5.97 7.30
C PHE A 53 4.98 -4.93 8.22
N HIS A 54 5.53 -3.86 7.64
CA HIS A 54 6.24 -2.81 8.37
C HIS A 54 5.37 -1.57 8.65
N GLY A 55 4.08 -1.62 8.27
CA GLY A 55 3.18 -0.47 8.32
C GLY A 55 3.46 0.55 7.20
N CYS A 56 3.01 1.78 7.40
CA CYS A 56 3.17 2.86 6.43
C CYS A 56 3.53 4.17 7.14
N PHE A 57 4.29 5.05 6.47
CA PHE A 57 4.55 6.40 6.98
C PHE A 57 3.32 7.32 6.97
N ARG A 58 2.26 6.95 6.24
CA ARG A 58 0.97 7.64 6.20
C ARG A 58 -0.12 6.80 6.85
N PRO A 59 -1.27 7.38 7.24
CA PRO A 59 -2.41 6.60 7.72
C PRO A 59 -2.83 5.57 6.66
N CYS A 60 -2.49 4.30 6.88
CA CYS A 60 -2.87 3.20 5.99
C CYS A 60 -4.16 2.55 6.51
N SER A 61 -5.11 2.34 5.61
CA SER A 61 -6.45 1.83 5.91
C SER A 61 -6.48 0.33 6.25
N ILE A 62 -5.41 -0.44 6.01
CA ILE A 62 -5.50 -1.91 5.99
C ILE A 62 -5.14 -2.56 7.33
N LEU A 63 -4.13 -2.07 8.06
CA LEU A 63 -3.97 -2.45 9.47
C LEU A 63 -5.21 -2.03 10.29
N TYR A 64 -5.80 -0.88 9.96
CA TYR A 64 -7.05 -0.45 10.59
C TYR A 64 -8.24 -1.37 10.27
N ARG A 65 -8.37 -1.87 9.03
CA ARG A 65 -9.44 -2.82 8.65
C ARG A 65 -9.31 -4.16 9.38
N TYR A 66 -8.11 -4.73 9.49
CA TYR A 66 -7.91 -5.98 10.22
C TYR A 66 -8.10 -5.81 11.73
N ALA A 67 -7.57 -4.73 12.32
CA ALA A 67 -7.78 -4.41 13.73
C ALA A 67 -9.26 -4.11 14.03
N ALA A 68 -9.95 -3.36 13.18
CA ALA A 68 -11.37 -3.07 13.33
C ALA A 68 -12.25 -4.32 13.11
N SER A 69 -11.89 -5.23 12.21
CA SER A 69 -12.60 -6.51 12.06
C SER A 69 -12.38 -7.45 13.24
N ALA A 70 -11.19 -7.41 13.86
CA ALA A 70 -10.88 -8.20 15.05
C ALA A 70 -11.48 -7.61 16.35
N ALA A 71 -11.75 -6.30 16.38
CA ALA A 71 -12.41 -5.64 17.51
C ALA A 71 -13.95 -5.72 17.45
N ALA A 72 -14.52 -6.15 16.31
CA ALA A 72 -15.96 -6.31 16.10
C ALA A 72 -16.44 -7.76 16.33
N SER A 73 -15.60 -8.62 16.91
CA SER A 73 -15.87 -10.02 17.26
C SER A 73 -15.70 -10.29 18.75
#